data_AF-A0AA43DM44-F1
#
_entry.id   AF-A0AA43DM44-F1
#
_cell.length_a   1.000
_cell.length_b   1.000
_cell.length_c   1.000
_cell.angle_alpha   90.00
_cell.angle_beta   90.00
_cell.angle_gamma   90.00
#
_symmetry.space_group_name_H-M   'P 1'
#
loop_
_entity.id
_entity.type
_entity.pdbx_description
1 polymer ?
#
loop_
_entity_poly.entity_id
_entity_poly.type
_entity_poly.pdbx_seq_one_letter_code
_entity_poly.pdbx_strand_id
1 'polypeptide(L)'
;MSARTCPDWPELMELASDLQFKHYTVAEAQLPADALAQVSHVSLSDVEICCDLEHHVFNAGHTDPQVCEALRASHWYDLSEWATSGPGTSSNAA
;
A
#
# COMPACT_ATOMS: atom_id res chain seq x y z
N MET A 1 -6.79 18.56 4.74
CA MET A 1 -6.08 17.37 4.26
C MET A 1 -6.71 16.18 4.94
N SER A 2 -7.50 15.42 4.18
CA SER A 2 -8.28 14.30 4.71
C SER A 2 -7.55 13.04 4.28
N ALA A 3 -6.81 12.40 5.20
CA ALA A 3 -6.46 11.00 5.03
C ALA A 3 -7.79 10.24 4.89
N ARG A 4 -8.20 9.96 3.65
CA ARG A 4 -9.46 9.27 3.40
C ARG A 4 -9.17 7.79 3.58
N THR A 5 -9.83 7.19 4.56
CA THR A 5 -9.93 5.74 4.65
C THR A 5 -10.37 5.20 3.29
N CYS A 6 -9.74 4.11 2.86
CA CYS A 6 -10.01 3.52 1.56
C CYS A 6 -11.50 3.18 1.39
N PRO A 7 -12.14 3.46 0.22
CA PRO A 7 -13.54 3.09 0.03
C PRO A 7 -13.76 1.58 0.12
N ASP A 8 -12.75 0.77 -0.20
CA ASP A 8 -12.72 -0.69 -0.07
C ASP A 8 -12.40 -1.17 1.35
N TRP A 9 -12.32 -0.26 2.32
CA TRP A 9 -12.12 -0.58 3.73
C TRP A 9 -12.96 -1.76 4.26
N PRO A 10 -14.27 -1.90 3.96
CA PRO A 10 -15.02 -3.08 4.41
C PRO A 10 -14.44 -4.40 3.89
N GLU A 11 -14.05 -4.47 2.61
CA GLU A 11 -13.45 -5.67 2.03
C GLU A 11 -12.04 -5.91 2.60
N LEU A 12 -11.25 -4.84 2.79
CA LEU A 12 -9.94 -4.90 3.42
C LEU A 12 -10.02 -5.40 4.87
N MET A 13 -11.07 -5.03 5.60
CA MET A 13 -11.33 -5.52 6.95
C MET A 13 -11.63 -7.03 6.99
N GLU A 14 -12.27 -7.57 5.94
CA GLU A 14 -12.52 -9.02 5.82
C GLU A 14 -11.25 -9.79 5.46
N LEU A 15 -10.39 -9.20 4.63
CA LEU A 15 -9.10 -9.78 4.22
C LEU A 15 -8.04 -9.71 5.33
N ALA A 16 -7.88 -8.54 5.93
CA ALA A 16 -6.82 -8.24 6.86
C ALA A 16 -7.27 -7.13 7.83
N SER A 17 -8.00 -7.53 8.87
CA SER A 17 -8.52 -6.62 9.91
C SER A 17 -7.46 -5.85 10.70
N ASP A 18 -6.21 -6.29 10.61
CA ASP A 18 -5.05 -5.69 11.28
C ASP A 18 -4.41 -4.56 10.45
N LEU A 19 -4.70 -4.49 9.14
CA LEU A 19 -4.14 -3.48 8.24
C LEU A 19 -5.01 -2.21 8.25
N GLN A 20 -4.37 -1.05 8.39
CA GLN A 20 -5.01 0.27 8.36
C GLN A 20 -4.69 1.03 7.07
N PHE A 21 -5.21 0.52 5.95
CA PHE A 21 -5.11 1.19 4.65
C PHE A 21 -5.68 2.60 4.67
N LYS A 22 -4.82 3.56 4.37
CA LYS A 22 -5.14 4.97 4.25
C LYS A 22 -4.61 5.49 2.92
N HIS A 23 -5.32 6.46 2.35
CA HIS A 23 -4.84 7.18 1.18
C HIS A 23 -3.92 8.32 1.60
N TYR A 24 -2.73 8.29 1.06
CA TYR A 24 -1.73 9.33 1.18
C TYR A 24 -1.27 9.73 -0.21
N THR A 25 -0.72 10.93 -0.35
CA THR A 25 0.13 11.19 -1.52
C THR A 25 1.47 10.48 -1.35
N VAL A 26 2.13 10.14 -2.45
CA VAL A 26 3.47 9.52 -2.40
C VAL A 26 4.47 10.41 -1.65
N ALA A 27 4.33 11.73 -1.75
CA ALA A 27 5.10 12.70 -0.98
C ALA A 27 4.83 12.61 0.55
N GLU A 28 3.60 12.35 0.97
CA GLU A 28 3.23 12.20 2.39
C GLU A 28 3.63 10.85 2.97
N ALA A 29 3.53 9.78 2.18
CA ALA A 29 3.84 8.42 2.59
C ALA A 29 5.33 8.20 2.90
N GLN A 30 6.20 9.16 2.54
CA GLN A 30 7.65 9.10 2.78
C GLN A 30 8.26 7.76 2.33
N LEU A 31 7.88 7.33 1.13
CA LEU A 31 8.33 6.07 0.56
C LEU A 31 9.85 6.02 0.38
N PRO A 32 10.44 4.82 0.29
CA PRO A 32 11.88 4.66 0.07
C PRO A 32 12.35 5.43 -1.17
N ALA A 33 13.45 6.19 -1.03
CA ALA A 33 13.98 7.00 -2.12
C ALA A 33 14.29 6.20 -3.38
N ASP A 34 14.67 4.93 -3.25
CA ASP A 34 14.91 4.02 -4.37
C ASP A 34 13.62 3.72 -5.17
N ALA A 35 12.51 3.48 -4.47
CA ALA A 35 11.20 3.32 -5.11
C ALA A 35 10.77 4.63 -5.79
N LEU A 36 10.96 5.78 -5.14
CA LEU A 36 10.64 7.09 -5.71
C LEU A 36 11.45 7.39 -6.97
N ALA A 37 12.71 6.94 -7.05
CA ALA A 37 13.56 7.14 -8.22
C ALA A 37 13.03 6.41 -9.47
N GLN A 38 12.24 5.35 -9.31
CA GLN A 38 11.59 4.64 -10.42
C GLN A 38 10.35 5.37 -10.94
N VAL A 39 9.73 6.23 -10.11
CA VAL A 39 8.51 6.97 -10.46
C VAL A 39 8.88 8.24 -11.20
N SER A 40 8.83 8.19 -12.53
CA SER A 40 9.27 9.29 -13.40
C SER A 40 8.13 9.92 -14.20
N HIS A 41 6.97 9.25 -14.30
CA HIS A 41 5.93 9.68 -15.21
C HIS A 41 4.98 10.75 -14.63
N VAL A 42 5.00 10.94 -13.31
CA VAL A 42 4.07 11.79 -12.54
C VAL A 42 4.75 12.45 -11.36
N SER A 43 4.20 13.58 -10.93
CA SER A 43 4.65 14.29 -9.72
C SER A 43 4.24 13.52 -8.46
N LEU A 44 5.18 13.25 -7.56
CA LEU A 44 4.95 12.50 -6.32
C LEU A 44 3.88 13.13 -5.39
N SER A 45 3.63 14.43 -5.53
CA SER A 45 2.57 15.14 -4.78
C SER A 45 1.18 15.00 -5.39
N ASP A 46 1.08 14.55 -6.64
CA ASP A 46 -0.18 14.34 -7.38
C ASP A 46 -0.58 12.86 -7.40
N VAL A 47 0.34 11.95 -7.08
CA VAL A 47 0.06 10.52 -7.01
C VAL A 47 -0.48 10.16 -5.65
N GLU A 48 -1.71 9.68 -5.62
CA GLU A 48 -2.30 9.03 -4.46
C GLU A 48 -1.85 7.56 -4.42
N ILE A 49 -1.53 7.10 -3.21
CA ILE A 49 -1.20 5.73 -2.87
C ILE A 49 -2.10 5.27 -1.73
N CYS A 50 -2.63 4.06 -1.85
CA CYS A 50 -3.36 3.40 -0.78
C CYS A 50 -2.43 2.40 -0.10
N CYS A 51 -2.02 2.69 1.13
CA CYS A 51 -1.08 1.85 1.83
C CYS A 51 -1.25 1.85 3.35
N ASP A 52 -0.79 0.78 3.96
CA ASP A 52 -0.52 0.68 5.38
C ASP A 52 0.98 0.91 5.63
N LEU A 53 1.30 2.03 6.27
CA LEU A 53 2.68 2.40 6.57
C LEU A 53 3.28 1.55 7.70
N GLU A 54 2.46 0.91 8.54
CA GLU A 54 2.94 0.14 9.69
C GLU A 54 3.47 -1.23 9.25
N HIS A 55 2.74 -1.90 8.36
CA HIS A 55 3.08 -3.22 7.82
C HIS A 55 3.80 -3.15 6.47
N HIS A 56 3.97 -1.96 5.90
CA HIS A 56 4.52 -1.74 4.56
C HIS A 56 3.76 -2.53 3.48
N VAL A 57 2.43 -2.48 3.53
CA VAL A 57 1.55 -3.14 2.56
C VAL A 57 0.84 -2.09 1.73
N PHE A 58 0.81 -2.24 0.41
CA PHE A 58 0.08 -1.33 -0.48
C PHE A 58 -1.03 -2.06 -1.24
N ASN A 59 -2.08 -1.32 -1.59
CA ASN A 59 -3.17 -1.83 -2.42
C ASN A 59 -2.98 -1.38 -3.86
N ALA A 60 -2.63 -2.32 -4.75
CA ALA A 60 -2.43 -2.06 -6.17
C ALA A 60 -3.70 -1.58 -6.91
N GLY A 61 -4.90 -1.81 -6.37
CA GLY A 61 -6.15 -1.34 -6.98
C GLY A 61 -6.34 0.18 -6.92
N HIS A 62 -5.71 0.84 -5.95
CA HIS A 62 -5.79 2.30 -5.71
C HIS A 62 -4.44 2.99 -5.75
N THR A 63 -3.42 2.29 -6.23
CA THR A 63 -2.06 2.80 -6.34
C THR A 63 -1.64 2.75 -7.78
N ASP A 64 -0.89 3.75 -8.22
CA ASP A 64 -0.38 3.80 -9.59
C ASP A 64 0.49 2.57 -9.92
N PRO A 65 0.34 1.94 -11.11
CA PRO A 65 1.10 0.75 -11.46
C PRO A 65 2.62 0.93 -11.43
N GLN A 66 3.16 2.11 -11.78
CA GLN A 66 4.60 2.37 -11.73
C GLN A 66 5.08 2.45 -10.27
N VAL A 67 4.28 3.05 -9.38
CA VAL A 67 4.56 3.04 -7.93
C VAL A 67 4.49 1.61 -7.39
N CYS A 68 3.51 0.82 -7.81
CA CYS A 68 3.40 -0.59 -7.41
C CYS A 68 4.65 -1.39 -7.80
N GLU A 69 5.13 -1.26 -9.04
CA GLU A 69 6.36 -1.94 -9.47
C GLU A 69 7.58 -1.48 -8.67
N ALA A 70 7.70 -0.18 -8.41
CA ALA A 70 8.78 0.37 -7.59
C ALA A 70 8.76 -0.16 -6.14
N LEU A 71 7.57 -0.27 -5.55
CA LEU A 71 7.38 -0.80 -4.20
C LEU A 71 7.65 -2.30 -4.14
N ARG A 72 7.23 -3.08 -5.14
CA ARG A 72 7.56 -4.51 -5.25
C ARG A 72 9.05 -4.78 -5.40
N ALA A 73 9.80 -3.84 -5.97
CA ALA A 73 11.26 -3.91 -6.00
C ALA A 73 11.91 -3.57 -4.63
N SER A 74 11.13 -3.05 -3.69
CA SER A 74 11.54 -2.70 -2.33
C SER A 74 11.04 -3.73 -1.30
N HIS A 75 11.04 -3.36 -0.01
CA HIS A 75 10.56 -4.21 1.10
C HIS A 75 9.04 -4.19 1.31
N TRP A 76 8.29 -3.64 0.34
CA TRP A 76 6.85 -3.46 0.44
C TRP A 76 6.12 -4.65 -0.15
N TYR A 77 4.98 -5.00 0.44
CA TYR A 77 4.16 -6.12 0.00
C TYR A 77 2.89 -5.66 -0.70
N ASP A 78 2.52 -6.37 -1.77
CA ASP A 78 1.21 -6.23 -2.38
C ASP A 78 0.15 -6.81 -1.44
N LEU A 79 -0.98 -6.12 -1.26
CA LEU A 79 -2.10 -6.61 -0.44
C LEU A 79 -2.54 -8.03 -0.83
N SER A 80 -2.62 -8.34 -2.12
CA SER A 80 -3.02 -9.66 -2.60
C SER A 80 -2.01 -10.73 -2.20
N GLU A 81 -0.72 -10.38 -2.25
CA GLU A 81 0.38 -11.25 -1.81
C GLU A 81 0.36 -11.42 -0.29
N TRP A 82 0.16 -10.34 0.47
CA TRP A 82 0.05 -10.38 1.93
C TRP A 82 -1.12 -11.25 2.39
N ALA A 83 -2.28 -11.12 1.75
CA ALA A 83 -3.46 -11.91 2.05
C ALA A 83 -3.29 -13.40 1.68
N THR A 84 -2.53 -13.71 0.63
CA THR A 84 -2.37 -15.08 0.12
C THR A 84 -1.18 -15.82 0.71
N SER A 85 -0.08 -15.14 0.99
CA SER A 85 1.21 -15.74 1.38
C SER A 85 1.95 -15.01 2.51
N GLY A 86 1.52 -13.80 2.90
CA GLY A 86 2.15 -13.01 3.96
C GLY A 86 1.78 -13.47 5.37
N PRO A 87 2.36 -12.88 6.43
CA PRO A 87 2.01 -13.21 7.81
C PRO A 87 0.51 -12.95 8.13
N GLY A 88 -0.21 -12.21 7.29
CA GLY A 88 -1.66 -12.09 7.34
C GLY A 88 -2.42 -13.41 7.20
N THR A 89 -1.87 -14.44 6.54
CA THR A 89 -2.50 -15.77 6.50
C THR A 89 -2.31 -16.56 7.79
N SER A 90 -1.37 -16.15 8.66
CA SER A 90 -0.93 -16.94 9.81
C SER A 90 -1.55 -16.50 11.14
N SER A 91 -2.28 -15.39 11.20
CA SER A 91 -2.89 -14.91 12.45
C SER A 91 -4.32 -15.41 12.72
N ASN A 92 -4.86 -16.36 11.94
CA ASN A 92 -6.13 -17.03 12.27
C ASN A 92 -6.03 -18.56 12.38
N ALA A 93 -4.87 -19.07 12.81
CA ALA A 93 -4.68 -20.48 13.14
C ALA A 93 -4.10 -20.64 14.56
N ALA A 94 -4.90 -20.35 15.59
CA ALA A 94 -4.78 -20.97 16.92
C ALA A 94 -6.06 -20.75 17.75
#